data_AF-A0A9V1DWG7-F1
#
_entry.id   AF-A0A9V1DWG7-F1
#
_cell.length_a   1.000
_cell.length_b   1.000
_cell.length_c   1.000
_cell.angle_alpha   90.00
_cell.angle_beta   90.00
_cell.angle_gamma   90.00
#
_symmetry.space_group_name_H-M   'P 1'
#
loop_
_entity.id
_entity.type
_entity.pdbx_description
1 polymer ?
#
loop_
_entity_poly.entity_id
_entity_poly.type
_entity_poly.pdbx_seq_one_letter_code
_entity_poly.pdbx_strand_id
1 'polypeptide(L)'
;MAIPTPRRTGLCWGFEMAGPRSKCTTTWPSLRWVLCLRQVSGPLGSKVQPVVRIALGGLLFPVSSLRLPLVPTLDGCLRRENWLDQQAQTSVSALTSSLRSCAAESQPGTFFPPGTRAEFSLQDIPQPHAEPWAFSLDLGLQLAAGSGHLLALGTPENPPWLSLQLQDQKVVLSSASGPQLDLPLVLGPPLQLKLGESGAVLSQRPKKEILALPLLDPASLLNLWVQPQGRLFLGALPGEASSASFCLDGLWAQGQKLDMDRALSRSQNIWTHSCPQSLGNDTDGTH
;
A
#
# COMPACT_ATOMS: atom_id res chain seq x y z
N MET A 1 32.85 1.30 16.52
CA MET A 1 31.66 2.09 16.89
C MET A 1 30.43 1.29 16.50
N ALA A 2 29.74 0.68 17.47
CA ALA A 2 28.52 -0.09 17.20
C ALA A 2 27.33 0.87 17.11
N ILE A 3 26.60 0.83 16.00
CA ILE A 3 25.39 1.62 15.78
C ILE A 3 24.26 1.00 16.61
N PRO A 4 23.58 1.74 17.50
CA PRO A 4 22.52 1.18 18.32
C PRO A 4 21.26 0.96 17.46
N THR A 5 20.80 -0.30 17.40
CA THR A 5 19.55 -0.69 16.72
C THR A 5 18.33 -0.15 17.51
N PRO A 6 17.35 0.50 16.86
CA PRO A 6 16.20 1.06 17.56
C PRO A 6 15.29 -0.06 18.08
N ARG A 7 15.19 -0.19 19.41
CA ARG A 7 14.24 -1.09 20.09
C ARG A 7 12.89 -0.40 20.20
N ARG A 8 11.87 -0.83 19.46
CA ARG A 8 10.48 -0.53 19.79
C ARG A 8 9.92 -1.64 20.67
N THR A 9 9.30 -1.25 21.79
CA THR A 9 8.57 -2.16 22.67
C THR A 9 7.09 -2.13 22.25
N GLY A 10 6.53 -3.32 21.99
CA GLY A 10 5.11 -3.51 21.68
C GLY A 10 4.55 -4.70 22.44
N LEU A 11 3.22 -4.78 22.53
CA LEU A 11 2.49 -5.92 23.09
C LEU A 11 2.38 -7.01 22.02
N CYS A 12 2.86 -8.23 22.33
CA CYS A 12 2.73 -9.40 21.45
C CYS A 12 1.85 -10.45 22.13
N TRP A 13 0.94 -11.06 21.37
CA TRP A 13 0.15 -12.22 21.82
C TRP A 13 0.94 -13.50 21.58
N GLY A 14 1.40 -14.14 22.66
CA GLY A 14 1.94 -15.50 22.61
C GLY A 14 0.82 -16.51 22.81
N PHE A 15 0.49 -17.29 21.78
CA PHE A 15 -0.61 -18.26 21.81
C PHE A 15 -0.33 -19.53 22.66
N GLU A 16 0.73 -19.54 23.46
CA GLU A 16 1.14 -20.73 24.21
C GLU A 16 1.02 -20.62 25.74
N MET A 17 0.64 -19.47 26.29
CA MET A 17 0.40 -19.33 27.73
C MET A 17 -0.73 -18.34 28.04
N ALA A 18 -1.55 -18.68 29.03
CA ALA A 18 -2.61 -17.83 29.53
C ALA A 18 -2.04 -16.56 30.19
N GLY A 19 -1.87 -15.48 29.42
CA GLY A 19 -1.61 -14.14 29.97
C GLY A 19 -0.87 -13.18 29.03
N PRO A 20 -1.23 -11.89 29.00
CA PRO A 20 -0.50 -10.87 28.24
C PRO A 20 0.89 -10.64 28.85
N ARG A 21 1.97 -10.74 28.05
CA ARG A 21 3.27 -10.21 28.43
C ARG A 21 3.41 -8.77 27.96
N SER A 22 3.60 -7.86 28.91
CA SER A 22 4.14 -6.53 28.64
C SER A 22 5.62 -6.67 28.31
N LYS A 23 6.00 -6.39 27.06
CA LYS A 23 7.37 -6.34 26.49
C LYS A 23 7.86 -7.65 25.86
N CYS A 24 7.69 -7.73 24.54
CA CYS A 24 8.55 -8.53 23.67
C CYS A 24 9.48 -7.58 22.89
N THR A 25 10.76 -7.93 22.82
CA THR A 25 11.76 -7.29 21.95
C THR A 25 12.06 -8.24 20.81
N THR A 26 11.79 -7.83 19.57
CA THR A 26 12.04 -8.63 18.37
C THR A 26 13.12 -7.99 17.51
N THR A 27 14.12 -8.76 17.16
CA THR A 27 15.12 -8.44 16.13
C THR A 27 14.71 -9.10 14.80
N TRP A 28 14.55 -8.29 13.75
CA TRP A 28 14.38 -8.70 12.35
C TRP A 28 15.64 -9.48 11.89
N PRO A 29 15.61 -10.51 11.00
CA PRO A 29 14.65 -10.80 9.93
C PRO A 29 13.90 -12.14 10.08
N SER A 30 12.73 -12.26 9.44
CA SER A 30 11.88 -13.47 9.35
C SER A 30 11.09 -13.87 10.62
N LEU A 31 9.92 -13.25 10.81
CA LEU A 31 8.92 -13.78 11.73
C LEU A 31 8.24 -15.01 11.10
N ARG A 32 8.54 -16.20 11.63
CA ARG A 32 7.84 -17.44 11.25
C ARG A 32 6.59 -17.58 12.10
N TRP A 33 5.44 -17.25 11.54
CA TRP A 33 4.15 -17.49 12.19
C TRP A 33 3.70 -18.92 11.88
N VAL A 34 3.39 -19.69 12.92
CA VAL A 34 2.77 -21.01 12.80
C VAL A 34 1.35 -20.90 13.33
N LEU A 35 0.37 -20.97 12.43
CA LEU A 35 -1.05 -21.06 12.82
C LEU A 35 -1.38 -22.53 13.08
N CYS A 36 -1.56 -22.90 14.35
CA CYS A 36 -2.01 -24.24 14.75
C CYS A 36 -3.51 -24.23 15.06
N LEU A 37 -4.33 -24.81 14.18
CA LEU A 37 -5.72 -25.13 14.51
C LEU A 37 -5.75 -26.35 15.42
N ARG A 38 -5.95 -26.14 16.73
CA ARG A 38 -5.94 -27.25 17.72
C ARG A 38 -7.30 -27.95 17.88
N GLN A 39 -8.41 -27.26 17.64
CA GLN A 39 -9.75 -27.85 17.81
C GLN A 39 -10.81 -27.09 16.98
N VAL A 40 -11.64 -27.81 16.24
CA VAL A 40 -12.84 -27.28 15.57
C VAL A 40 -14.03 -28.06 16.11
N SER A 41 -15.03 -27.36 16.64
CA SER A 41 -16.27 -27.98 17.14
C SER A 41 -17.49 -27.27 16.54
N GLY A 42 -18.55 -28.03 16.25
CA GLY A 42 -19.79 -27.51 15.69
C GLY A 42 -20.96 -28.45 16.00
N PRO A 43 -22.21 -27.95 16.03
CA PRO A 43 -23.37 -28.76 16.34
C PRO A 43 -23.55 -29.86 15.29
N LEU A 44 -23.61 -31.12 15.74
CA LEU A 44 -23.81 -32.32 14.91
C LEU A 44 -25.27 -32.51 14.48
N GLY A 45 -26.14 -31.53 14.71
CA GLY A 45 -27.56 -31.59 14.36
C GLY A 45 -27.74 -31.62 12.83
N SER A 46 -28.31 -32.73 12.34
CA SER A 46 -28.92 -32.93 11.01
C SER A 46 -28.03 -33.04 9.75
N LYS A 47 -26.71 -33.22 9.84
CA LYS A 47 -25.87 -33.50 8.65
C LYS A 47 -25.31 -34.91 8.67
N VAL A 48 -25.59 -35.69 7.63
CA VAL A 48 -25.19 -37.11 7.46
C VAL A 48 -23.66 -37.28 7.35
N GLN A 49 -22.93 -36.22 6.96
CA GLN A 49 -21.46 -36.18 6.99
C GLN A 49 -20.98 -34.79 7.43
N PRO A 50 -20.08 -34.69 8.44
CA PRO A 50 -19.46 -33.43 8.80
C PRO A 50 -18.50 -32.97 7.70
N VAL A 51 -18.56 -31.69 7.34
CA VAL A 51 -17.67 -31.08 6.34
C VAL A 51 -16.88 -29.96 7.01
N VAL A 52 -15.56 -30.04 6.91
CA VAL A 52 -14.65 -28.96 7.31
C VAL A 52 -14.28 -28.15 6.07
N ARG A 53 -14.35 -26.83 6.17
CA ARG A 53 -13.92 -25.91 5.11
C ARG A 53 -12.80 -25.04 5.65
N ILE A 54 -11.68 -25.00 4.92
CA ILE A 54 -10.53 -24.17 5.23
C ILE A 54 -10.36 -23.19 4.08
N ALA A 55 -10.29 -21.89 4.39
CA ALA A 55 -9.92 -20.85 3.44
C ALA A 55 -8.56 -20.29 3.81
N LEU A 56 -7.81 -19.92 2.78
CA LEU A 56 -6.47 -19.37 2.89
C LEU A 56 -6.44 -17.99 2.23
N GLY A 57 -5.86 -17.00 2.90
CA GLY A 57 -5.79 -15.63 2.39
C GLY A 57 -7.15 -14.91 2.30
N GLY A 58 -8.19 -15.44 2.94
CA GLY A 58 -9.53 -14.87 2.90
C GLY A 58 -10.49 -15.54 3.88
N LEU A 59 -11.73 -15.04 3.94
CA LEU A 59 -12.77 -15.50 4.84
C LEU A 59 -13.90 -16.20 4.07
N LEU A 60 -14.48 -17.24 4.66
CA LEU A 60 -15.65 -17.95 4.12
C LEU A 60 -16.99 -17.29 4.46
N PHE A 61 -16.94 -16.15 5.15
CA PHE A 61 -18.09 -15.42 5.66
C PHE A 61 -17.76 -13.92 5.72
N PRO A 62 -18.78 -13.04 5.80
CA PRO A 62 -18.58 -11.59 5.80
C PRO A 62 -17.69 -11.14 6.98
N VAL A 63 -16.82 -10.15 6.72
CA VAL A 63 -15.96 -9.52 7.75
C VAL A 63 -16.79 -8.99 8.93
N SER A 64 -18.01 -8.50 8.66
CA SER A 64 -18.95 -8.01 9.68
C SER A 64 -19.41 -9.08 10.68
N SER A 65 -19.23 -10.36 10.35
CA SER A 65 -19.56 -11.49 11.25
C SER A 65 -18.40 -11.87 12.18
N LEU A 66 -17.23 -11.22 12.04
CA LEU A 66 -16.11 -11.43 12.94
C LEU A 66 -16.38 -10.77 14.29
N ARG A 67 -16.02 -11.46 15.39
CA ARG A 67 -16.11 -10.91 16.75
C ARG A 67 -15.20 -9.68 16.94
N LEU A 68 -14.10 -9.63 16.21
CA LEU A 68 -13.15 -8.53 16.19
C LEU A 68 -13.05 -8.03 14.74
N PRO A 69 -13.38 -6.74 14.48
CA PRO A 69 -13.20 -6.15 13.17
C PRO A 69 -11.72 -6.23 12.73
N LEU A 70 -11.48 -6.74 11.53
CA LEU A 70 -10.14 -6.80 10.93
C LEU A 70 -10.22 -6.55 9.42
N VAL A 71 -9.16 -5.99 8.85
CA VAL A 71 -9.00 -5.88 7.39
C VAL A 71 -8.36 -7.20 6.94
N PRO A 72 -9.06 -8.04 6.14
CA PRO A 72 -8.64 -9.42 5.88
C PRO A 72 -7.57 -9.55 4.79
N THR A 73 -7.22 -8.46 4.12
CA THR A 73 -6.18 -8.46 3.08
C THR A 73 -4.84 -8.83 3.69
N LEU A 74 -4.11 -9.69 2.99
CA LEU A 74 -2.81 -10.17 3.42
C LEU A 74 -1.86 -10.18 2.23
N ASP A 75 -0.83 -9.35 2.28
CA ASP A 75 0.35 -9.51 1.43
C ASP A 75 1.32 -10.46 2.15
N GLY A 76 1.26 -11.74 1.78
CA GLY A 76 2.01 -12.78 2.45
C GLY A 76 2.22 -13.99 1.56
N CYS A 77 3.35 -14.65 1.77
CA CYS A 77 3.73 -15.84 1.04
C CYS A 77 3.61 -17.09 1.91
N LEU A 78 3.12 -18.18 1.31
CA LEU A 78 3.01 -19.48 1.95
C LEU A 78 3.88 -20.49 1.20
N ARG A 79 4.53 -21.37 1.96
CA ARG A 79 5.35 -22.45 1.41
C ARG A 79 5.28 -23.65 2.33
N ARG A 80 5.39 -24.85 1.73
CA ARG A 80 5.44 -26.13 2.47
C ARG A 80 4.24 -26.31 3.39
N GLU A 81 3.07 -26.01 2.86
CA GLU A 81 1.79 -26.22 3.50
C GLU A 81 1.54 -27.72 3.74
N ASN A 82 0.95 -28.03 4.89
CA ASN A 82 0.54 -29.38 5.24
C ASN A 82 -0.89 -29.31 5.78
N TRP A 83 -1.86 -29.66 4.92
CA TRP A 83 -3.28 -29.61 5.25
C TRP A 83 -3.80 -31.02 5.47
N LEU A 84 -4.04 -31.36 6.75
CA LEU A 84 -4.62 -32.65 7.17
C LEU A 84 -3.84 -33.87 6.61
N ASP A 85 -4.37 -35.08 6.78
CA ASP A 85 -3.79 -36.29 6.19
C ASP A 85 -4.11 -36.39 4.68
N GLN A 86 -3.24 -37.06 3.91
CA GLN A 86 -3.34 -37.18 2.43
C GLN A 86 -4.70 -37.70 1.93
N GLN A 87 -5.45 -38.48 2.72
CA GLN A 87 -6.78 -38.97 2.35
C GLN A 87 -7.90 -37.91 2.40
N ALA A 88 -7.71 -36.83 3.15
CA ALA A 88 -8.66 -35.71 3.23
C ALA A 88 -8.45 -34.66 2.11
N GLN A 89 -7.41 -34.81 1.28
CA GLN A 89 -7.03 -33.86 0.23
C GLN A 89 -7.82 -34.04 -1.08
N THR A 90 -8.83 -34.92 -1.10
CA THR A 90 -9.60 -35.33 -2.29
C THR A 90 -10.47 -34.23 -2.89
N SER A 91 -10.61 -33.07 -2.24
CA SER A 91 -11.36 -31.93 -2.77
C SER A 91 -10.63 -30.60 -2.54
N VAL A 92 -9.32 -30.55 -2.79
CA VAL A 92 -8.68 -29.26 -3.07
C VAL A 92 -9.19 -28.83 -4.44
N SER A 93 -10.27 -28.04 -4.49
CA SER A 93 -10.62 -27.31 -5.71
C SER A 93 -9.38 -26.51 -6.09
N ALA A 94 -8.82 -26.88 -7.24
CA ALA A 94 -7.53 -26.49 -7.75
C ALA A 94 -7.07 -25.09 -7.28
N LEU A 95 -5.91 -25.06 -6.63
CA LEU A 95 -5.14 -23.87 -6.23
C LEU A 95 -4.73 -22.96 -7.42
N THR A 96 -5.37 -23.09 -8.59
CA THR A 96 -4.75 -22.93 -9.90
C THR A 96 -5.26 -21.76 -10.72
N SER A 97 -5.77 -20.67 -10.13
CA SER A 97 -6.08 -19.47 -10.93
C SER A 97 -5.76 -18.12 -10.31
N SER A 98 -5.52 -18.03 -9.00
CA SER A 98 -5.28 -16.75 -8.32
C SER A 98 -4.03 -16.69 -7.43
N LEU A 99 -3.41 -17.83 -7.11
CA LEU A 99 -2.16 -17.85 -6.34
C LEU A 99 -0.98 -17.61 -7.28
N ARG A 100 -0.41 -16.40 -7.22
CA ARG A 100 0.82 -16.05 -7.92
C ARG A 100 2.03 -16.48 -7.10
N SER A 101 3.10 -16.87 -7.77
CA SER A 101 4.40 -17.06 -7.11
C SER A 101 4.84 -15.73 -6.49
N CYS A 102 5.31 -15.79 -5.24
CA CYS A 102 5.90 -14.65 -4.56
C CYS A 102 7.34 -14.45 -5.04
N ALA A 103 7.86 -13.22 -4.94
CA ALA A 103 9.29 -12.99 -5.13
C ALA A 103 10.11 -13.79 -4.10
N ALA A 104 11.22 -14.39 -4.54
CA ALA A 104 12.13 -15.16 -3.68
C ALA A 104 12.72 -14.30 -2.56
N GLU A 105 13.02 -13.03 -2.87
CA GLU A 105 13.54 -12.06 -1.93
C GLU A 105 12.73 -10.77 -2.01
N SER A 106 12.29 -10.28 -0.84
CA SER A 106 11.52 -9.07 -0.71
C SER A 106 12.00 -8.24 0.47
N GLN A 107 11.71 -6.94 0.39
CA GLN A 107 11.99 -5.96 1.44
C GLN A 107 10.72 -5.21 1.82
N PRO A 108 10.66 -4.61 3.02
CA PRO A 108 9.48 -3.87 3.45
C PRO A 108 9.18 -2.67 2.54
N GLY A 109 7.94 -2.52 2.11
CA GLY A 109 7.49 -1.40 1.29
C GLY A 109 6.14 -1.67 0.64
N THR A 110 5.75 -0.86 -0.32
CA THR A 110 4.57 -1.07 -1.15
C THR A 110 4.99 -0.94 -2.61
N PHE A 111 4.85 -2.02 -3.37
CA PHE A 111 5.29 -2.08 -4.75
C PHE A 111 4.13 -1.89 -5.72
N PHE A 112 4.32 -0.94 -6.65
CA PHE A 112 3.45 -0.65 -7.77
C PHE A 112 4.11 -1.17 -9.06
N PRO A 113 3.66 -2.31 -9.60
CA PRO A 113 4.03 -2.73 -10.95
C PRO A 113 3.54 -1.75 -12.02
N PRO A 114 4.08 -1.82 -13.26
CA PRO A 114 3.59 -1.03 -14.39
C PRO A 114 2.07 -1.13 -14.59
N GLY A 115 1.44 0.01 -14.89
CA GLY A 115 -0.01 0.10 -15.17
C GLY A 115 -0.93 -0.16 -13.96
N THR A 116 -0.37 -0.27 -12.75
CA THR A 116 -1.19 -0.47 -11.54
C THR A 116 -1.64 0.83 -10.92
N ARG A 117 -2.75 0.79 -10.19
CA ARG A 117 -3.35 1.95 -9.55
C ARG A 117 -3.94 1.65 -8.19
N ALA A 118 -3.93 2.64 -7.31
CA ALA A 118 -4.68 2.64 -6.06
C ALA A 118 -5.31 4.00 -5.82
N GLU A 119 -6.43 4.01 -5.12
CA GLU A 119 -7.26 5.18 -4.87
C GLU A 119 -7.59 5.28 -3.40
N PHE A 120 -7.40 6.46 -2.82
CA PHE A 120 -7.91 6.81 -1.50
C PHE A 120 -8.98 7.89 -1.63
N SER A 121 -10.05 7.76 -0.84
CA SER A 121 -10.98 8.87 -0.64
C SER A 121 -10.29 9.97 0.17
N LEU A 122 -10.37 11.21 -0.29
CA LEU A 122 -9.82 12.35 0.46
C LEU A 122 -10.57 12.60 1.78
N GLN A 123 -11.79 12.06 1.92
CA GLN A 123 -12.56 12.12 3.17
C GLN A 123 -12.03 11.13 4.23
N ASP A 124 -11.36 10.05 3.81
CA ASP A 124 -10.89 8.98 4.70
C ASP A 124 -9.43 9.16 5.14
N ILE A 125 -8.73 10.17 4.58
CA ILE A 125 -7.37 10.54 4.99
C ILE A 125 -7.41 11.76 5.93
N PRO A 126 -6.32 12.04 6.68
CA PRO A 126 -6.27 13.20 7.55
C PRO A 126 -6.62 14.50 6.83
N GLN A 127 -7.54 15.25 7.42
CA GLN A 127 -8.04 16.49 6.86
C GLN A 127 -6.93 17.57 6.83
N PRO A 128 -6.97 18.50 5.86
CA PRO A 128 -6.09 19.65 5.83
C PRO A 128 -6.20 20.51 7.09
N HIS A 129 -5.13 21.26 7.41
CA HIS A 129 -5.24 22.33 8.40
C HIS A 129 -6.21 23.39 7.86
N ALA A 130 -6.98 24.02 8.75
CA ALA A 130 -7.99 25.01 8.36
C ALA A 130 -7.42 26.42 8.19
N GLU A 131 -6.51 26.86 9.07
CA GLU A 131 -5.94 28.22 9.05
C GLU A 131 -4.45 28.23 9.45
N PRO A 132 -3.53 28.62 8.54
CA PRO A 132 -3.74 28.73 7.10
C PRO A 132 -4.07 27.35 6.48
N TRP A 133 -4.84 27.31 5.39
CA TRP A 133 -5.14 26.03 4.76
C TRP A 133 -3.86 25.36 4.25
N ALA A 134 -3.61 24.13 4.70
CA ALA A 134 -2.42 23.40 4.31
C ALA A 134 -2.62 21.88 4.31
N PHE A 135 -2.19 21.25 3.22
CA PHE A 135 -2.14 19.80 3.08
C PHE A 135 -0.74 19.31 2.71
N SER A 136 -0.26 18.22 3.32
CA SER A 136 1.08 17.69 3.03
C SER A 136 1.06 16.20 2.77
N LEU A 137 1.79 15.79 1.72
CA LEU A 137 2.07 14.42 1.37
C LEU A 137 3.58 14.19 1.37
N ASP A 138 4.02 13.09 1.97
CA ASP A 138 5.41 12.62 1.88
C ASP A 138 5.43 11.25 1.18
N LEU A 139 6.23 11.11 0.13
CA LEU A 139 6.39 9.89 -0.65
C LEU A 139 7.84 9.40 -0.49
N GLY A 140 8.04 8.29 0.21
CA GLY A 140 9.37 7.69 0.35
C GLY A 140 9.65 6.69 -0.77
N LEU A 141 10.22 7.17 -1.87
CA LEU A 141 10.56 6.35 -3.03
C LEU A 141 11.90 5.63 -2.81
N GLN A 142 11.86 4.30 -2.74
CA GLN A 142 13.05 3.46 -2.63
C GLN A 142 13.57 3.04 -4.00
N LEU A 143 12.66 2.69 -4.90
CA LEU A 143 12.95 2.27 -6.27
C LEU A 143 11.96 2.97 -7.21
N ALA A 144 12.43 3.41 -8.37
CA ALA A 144 11.57 3.94 -9.43
C ALA A 144 12.20 3.71 -10.81
N ALA A 145 11.39 3.30 -11.78
CA ALA A 145 11.77 3.12 -13.18
C ALA A 145 10.57 3.37 -14.11
N GLY A 146 10.84 3.53 -15.40
CA GLY A 146 9.82 3.82 -16.41
C GLY A 146 9.29 5.25 -16.34
N SER A 147 8.11 5.47 -16.94
CA SER A 147 7.49 6.80 -17.02
C SER A 147 5.97 6.73 -16.82
N GLY A 148 5.42 7.77 -16.19
CA GLY A 148 3.99 7.94 -15.93
C GLY A 148 3.69 8.40 -14.51
N HIS A 149 2.41 8.37 -14.11
CA HIS A 149 1.99 8.92 -12.82
C HIS A 149 2.53 8.13 -11.61
N LEU A 150 3.05 8.86 -10.62
CA LEU A 150 3.31 8.37 -9.28
C LEU A 150 2.12 8.67 -8.37
N LEU A 151 1.59 9.89 -8.48
CA LEU A 151 0.51 10.40 -7.64
C LEU A 151 -0.32 11.45 -8.38
N ALA A 152 -1.62 11.51 -8.11
CA ALA A 152 -2.46 12.61 -8.55
C ALA A 152 -3.59 12.93 -7.56
N LEU A 153 -4.07 14.17 -7.59
CA LEU A 153 -5.22 14.65 -6.82
C LEU A 153 -6.30 15.12 -7.79
N GLY A 154 -7.53 14.65 -7.61
CA GLY A 154 -8.62 15.04 -8.49
C GLY A 154 -9.90 14.24 -8.27
N THR A 155 -10.67 14.11 -9.34
CA THR A 155 -11.90 13.30 -9.41
C THR A 155 -11.75 12.27 -10.54
N PRO A 156 -12.43 11.12 -10.50
CA PRO A 156 -12.28 10.07 -11.52
C PRO A 156 -12.63 10.49 -12.96
N GLU A 157 -13.54 11.46 -13.11
CA GLU A 157 -14.15 11.83 -14.38
C GLU A 157 -13.45 13.01 -15.07
N ASN A 158 -12.66 13.79 -14.32
CA ASN A 158 -11.97 14.97 -14.81
C ASN A 158 -10.45 14.75 -14.82
N PRO A 159 -9.70 15.51 -15.64
CA PRO A 159 -8.25 15.57 -15.51
C PRO A 159 -7.84 15.87 -14.06
N PRO A 160 -6.75 15.26 -13.57
CA PRO A 160 -6.27 15.52 -12.23
C PRO A 160 -5.94 17.00 -12.08
N TRP A 161 -6.35 17.58 -10.96
CA TRP A 161 -6.09 18.98 -10.66
C TRP A 161 -4.60 19.22 -10.43
N LEU A 162 -3.92 18.25 -9.81
CA LEU A 162 -2.47 18.19 -9.64
C LEU A 162 -1.99 16.77 -9.87
N SER A 163 -0.89 16.62 -10.58
CA SER A 163 -0.26 15.32 -10.81
C SER A 163 1.25 15.40 -10.64
N LEU A 164 1.79 14.27 -10.22
CA LEU A 164 3.21 14.04 -10.01
C LEU A 164 3.60 12.82 -10.87
N GLN A 165 4.36 13.07 -11.92
CA GLN A 165 4.76 12.05 -12.90
C GLN A 165 6.26 11.77 -12.83
N LEU A 166 6.64 10.52 -13.05
CA LEU A 166 8.02 10.11 -13.30
C LEU A 166 8.29 10.22 -14.80
N GLN A 167 9.38 10.89 -15.17
CA GLN A 167 9.85 10.99 -16.56
C GLN A 167 11.38 10.98 -16.55
N ASP A 168 12.01 9.93 -17.08
CA ASP A 168 13.46 9.84 -17.28
C ASP A 168 14.29 10.22 -16.03
N GLN A 169 13.98 9.60 -14.88
CA GLN A 169 14.62 9.88 -13.57
C GLN A 169 14.39 11.30 -13.03
N LYS A 170 13.41 12.02 -13.57
CA LYS A 170 12.90 13.27 -13.02
C LYS A 170 11.48 13.09 -12.55
N VAL A 171 11.11 13.87 -11.56
CA VAL A 171 9.73 14.03 -11.16
C VAL A 171 9.19 15.34 -11.70
N VAL A 172 8.04 15.25 -12.32
CA VAL A 172 7.33 16.34 -12.94
C VAL A 172 6.09 16.63 -12.13
N LEU A 173 5.99 17.83 -11.56
CA LEU A 173 4.76 18.34 -10.98
C LEU A 173 4.02 19.17 -12.02
N SER A 174 2.76 18.86 -12.28
CA SER A 174 1.90 19.61 -13.18
C SER A 174 0.51 19.83 -12.59
N SER A 175 -0.16 20.88 -13.05
CA SER A 175 -1.54 21.20 -12.71
C SER A 175 -2.40 21.25 -13.97
N ALA A 176 -3.71 20.99 -13.85
CA ALA A 176 -4.66 20.87 -14.97
C ALA A 176 -4.61 22.01 -16.02
N SER A 177 -4.13 23.21 -15.64
CA SER A 177 -3.95 24.33 -16.59
C SER A 177 -2.69 25.14 -16.30
N GLY A 178 -1.77 24.60 -15.48
CA GLY A 178 -0.60 25.30 -14.98
C GLY A 178 0.71 24.92 -15.68
N PRO A 179 1.81 25.60 -15.36
CA PRO A 179 3.12 25.21 -15.85
C PRO A 179 3.52 23.83 -15.30
N GLN A 180 4.49 23.21 -15.98
CA GLN A 180 5.08 21.95 -15.58
C GLN A 180 6.45 22.25 -14.96
N LEU A 181 6.71 21.75 -13.75
CA LEU A 181 8.00 21.92 -13.08
C LEU A 181 8.67 20.56 -12.88
N ASP A 182 9.94 20.45 -13.27
CA ASP A 182 10.72 19.22 -13.12
C ASP A 182 11.75 19.32 -11.98
N LEU A 183 11.90 18.22 -11.24
CA LEU A 183 12.88 18.02 -10.19
C LEU A 183 13.64 16.73 -10.47
N PRO A 184 14.99 16.71 -10.48
CA PRO A 184 15.74 15.46 -10.55
C PRO A 184 15.39 14.54 -9.37
N LEU A 185 15.00 13.29 -9.65
CA LEU A 185 14.63 12.35 -8.61
C LEU A 185 15.87 11.78 -7.91
N VAL A 186 15.94 11.93 -6.60
CA VAL A 186 16.92 11.23 -5.75
C VAL A 186 16.20 10.14 -4.95
N LEU A 187 16.56 8.87 -5.16
CA LEU A 187 15.98 7.76 -4.38
C LEU A 187 16.50 7.75 -2.94
N GLY A 188 15.64 7.38 -1.98
CA GLY A 188 15.95 7.31 -0.56
C GLY A 188 15.32 8.44 0.27
N PRO A 189 15.66 9.73 0.05
CA PRO A 189 14.99 10.82 0.74
C PRO A 189 13.52 10.97 0.30
N PRO A 190 12.58 11.23 1.23
CA PRO A 190 11.18 11.39 0.89
C PRO A 190 10.96 12.64 0.06
N LEU A 191 10.13 12.51 -0.96
CA LEU A 191 9.62 13.59 -1.76
C LEU A 191 8.42 14.21 -1.03
N GLN A 192 8.52 15.49 -0.66
CA GLN A 192 7.50 16.20 0.10
C GLN A 192 6.72 17.13 -0.81
N LEU A 193 5.42 16.92 -0.91
CA LEU A 193 4.47 17.78 -1.60
C LEU A 193 3.62 18.51 -0.56
N LYS A 194 3.69 19.85 -0.55
CA LYS A 194 2.89 20.70 0.33
C LYS A 194 1.96 21.56 -0.50
N LEU A 195 0.68 21.51 -0.20
CA LEU A 195 -0.35 22.35 -0.79
C LEU A 195 -0.71 23.42 0.22
N GLY A 196 -0.82 24.65 -0.25
CA GLY A 196 -1.38 25.78 0.48
C GLY A 196 -2.29 26.59 -0.44
N GLU A 197 -2.92 27.63 0.11
CA GLU A 197 -3.86 28.49 -0.63
C GLU A 197 -3.25 29.12 -1.88
N SER A 198 -1.96 29.48 -1.82
CA SER A 198 -1.25 30.17 -2.89
C SER A 198 -0.56 29.24 -3.90
N GLY A 199 -0.46 27.94 -3.61
CA GLY A 199 0.45 27.10 -4.38
C GLY A 199 0.62 25.66 -3.91
N ALA A 200 1.11 24.83 -4.82
CA ALA A 200 1.74 23.55 -4.48
C ALA A 200 3.26 23.72 -4.44
N VAL A 201 3.92 23.12 -3.46
CA VAL A 201 5.36 23.14 -3.26
C VAL A 201 5.89 21.72 -3.26
N LEU A 202 6.73 21.36 -4.24
CA LEU A 202 7.48 20.10 -4.24
C LEU A 202 8.89 20.34 -3.70
N SER A 203 9.36 19.44 -2.84
CA SER A 203 10.71 19.50 -2.30
C SER A 203 11.28 18.12 -1.98
N GLN A 204 12.59 17.95 -2.12
CA GLN A 204 13.29 16.71 -1.77
C GLN A 204 14.61 17.05 -1.06
N ARG A 205 14.78 16.67 0.22
CA ARG A 205 16.04 16.95 0.94
C ARG A 205 17.19 16.07 0.40
N PRO A 206 18.46 16.52 0.36
CA PRO A 206 19.04 17.69 1.02
C PRO A 206 19.17 18.97 0.15
N LYS A 207 18.97 18.90 -1.16
CA LYS A 207 18.91 20.08 -2.03
C LYS A 207 17.52 20.70 -1.89
N LYS A 208 17.41 21.90 -1.28
CA LYS A 208 16.16 22.68 -1.22
C LYS A 208 15.76 23.19 -2.62
N GLU A 209 15.61 22.31 -3.60
CA GLU A 209 14.88 22.62 -4.82
C GLU A 209 13.41 22.65 -4.41
N ILE A 210 12.88 23.87 -4.31
CA ILE A 210 11.52 24.18 -3.92
C ILE A 210 10.85 24.64 -5.19
N LEU A 211 9.96 23.82 -5.73
CA LEU A 211 9.19 24.13 -6.92
C LEU A 211 7.81 24.62 -6.47
N ALA A 212 7.54 25.91 -6.66
CA ALA A 212 6.25 26.51 -6.34
C ALA A 212 5.39 26.61 -7.60
N LEU A 213 4.29 25.87 -7.62
CA LEU A 213 3.27 25.95 -8.65
C LEU A 213 2.12 26.83 -8.18
N PRO A 214 1.88 28.01 -8.78
CA PRO A 214 0.72 28.83 -8.47
C PRO A 214 -0.55 28.11 -8.93
N LEU A 215 -1.60 28.24 -8.13
CA LEU A 215 -2.89 27.60 -8.40
C LEU A 215 -3.80 28.59 -9.10
N LEU A 216 -4.27 28.24 -10.29
CA LEU A 216 -5.17 29.09 -11.07
C LEU A 216 -6.58 29.18 -10.45
N ASP A 217 -7.02 28.10 -9.80
CA ASP A 217 -8.27 28.05 -9.04
C ASP A 217 -8.07 27.27 -7.73
N PRO A 218 -7.64 27.95 -6.64
CA PRO A 218 -7.46 27.35 -5.33
C PRO A 218 -8.78 26.81 -4.74
N ALA A 219 -9.93 27.42 -5.04
CA ALA A 219 -11.21 27.03 -4.48
C ALA A 219 -11.62 25.62 -4.94
N SER A 220 -11.35 25.28 -6.21
CA SER A 220 -11.55 23.93 -6.73
C SER A 220 -10.70 22.86 -6.03
N LEU A 221 -9.46 23.19 -5.63
CA LEU A 221 -8.63 22.28 -4.82
C LEU A 221 -9.23 22.04 -3.44
N LEU A 222 -9.62 23.11 -2.74
CA LEU A 222 -10.20 23.02 -1.40
C LEU A 222 -11.46 22.16 -1.42
N ASN A 223 -12.28 22.32 -2.46
CA ASN A 223 -13.50 21.54 -2.65
C ASN A 223 -13.26 20.04 -2.83
N LEU A 224 -12.06 19.58 -3.24
CA LEU A 224 -11.76 18.15 -3.36
C LEU A 224 -11.89 17.40 -2.04
N TRP A 225 -11.58 18.03 -0.90
CA TRP A 225 -11.72 17.37 0.41
C TRP A 225 -13.17 17.28 0.89
N VAL A 226 -14.04 18.17 0.40
CA VAL A 226 -15.46 18.21 0.76
C VAL A 226 -16.27 17.28 -0.14
N GLN A 227 -15.89 17.14 -1.41
CA GLN A 227 -16.61 16.33 -2.38
C GLN A 227 -16.46 14.83 -2.13
N PRO A 228 -17.56 14.04 -2.18
CA PRO A 228 -17.50 12.58 -2.05
C PRO A 228 -16.65 11.89 -3.13
N GLN A 229 -16.43 12.55 -4.26
CA GLN A 229 -15.64 12.07 -5.39
C GLN A 229 -14.18 12.51 -5.34
N GLY A 230 -13.76 13.26 -4.31
CA GLY A 230 -12.36 13.63 -4.13
C GLY A 230 -11.47 12.41 -3.91
N ARG A 231 -10.45 12.26 -4.75
CA ARG A 231 -9.53 11.12 -4.73
C ARG A 231 -8.07 11.54 -4.68
N LEU A 232 -7.30 10.75 -3.95
CA LEU A 232 -5.86 10.63 -4.10
C LEU A 232 -5.56 9.36 -4.90
N PHE A 233 -5.04 9.52 -6.11
CA PHE A 233 -4.61 8.44 -6.99
C PHE A 233 -3.12 8.17 -6.79
N LEU A 234 -2.74 6.90 -6.84
CA LEU A 234 -1.35 6.44 -6.82
C LEU A 234 -1.12 5.49 -7.98
N GLY A 235 0.00 5.66 -8.68
CA GLY A 235 0.28 4.95 -9.93
C GLY A 235 -0.54 5.48 -11.10
N ALA A 236 -0.90 4.58 -12.02
CA ALA A 236 -1.57 4.92 -13.27
C ALA A 236 -2.99 5.49 -13.06
N LEU A 237 -3.38 6.44 -13.92
CA LEU A 237 -4.74 6.97 -13.95
C LEU A 237 -5.69 6.08 -14.79
N PRO A 238 -7.02 6.21 -14.62
CA PRO A 238 -7.97 5.48 -15.44
C PRO A 238 -7.75 5.70 -16.95
N GLY A 239 -7.52 4.60 -17.68
CA GLY A 239 -7.28 4.65 -19.13
C GLY A 239 -5.86 5.05 -19.54
N GLU A 240 -4.96 5.29 -18.58
CA GLU A 240 -3.56 5.61 -18.86
C GLU A 240 -2.73 4.35 -19.10
N ALA A 241 -1.96 4.35 -20.19
CA ALA A 241 -0.91 3.37 -20.41
C ALA A 241 0.40 3.86 -19.75
N SER A 242 0.61 3.50 -18.48
CA SER A 242 1.81 3.86 -17.72
C SER A 242 2.82 2.71 -17.68
N SER A 243 4.10 3.02 -17.90
CA SER A 243 5.22 2.08 -17.69
C SER A 243 5.92 2.30 -16.34
N ALA A 244 5.44 3.25 -15.52
CA ALA A 244 6.03 3.57 -14.23
C ALA A 244 5.92 2.37 -13.28
N SER A 245 7.05 2.00 -12.70
CA SER A 245 7.16 0.94 -11.70
C SER A 245 7.98 1.47 -10.53
N PHE A 246 7.45 1.37 -9.32
CA PHE A 246 8.10 1.98 -8.16
C PHE A 246 7.75 1.27 -6.85
N CYS A 247 8.68 1.39 -5.89
CA CYS A 247 8.52 0.92 -4.53
C CYS A 247 8.50 2.11 -3.57
N LEU A 248 7.49 2.15 -2.71
CA LEU A 248 7.37 3.10 -1.62
C LEU A 248 7.79 2.44 -0.30
N ASP A 249 8.65 3.07 0.50
CA ASP A 249 8.80 2.71 1.92
C ASP A 249 7.57 3.13 2.76
N GLY A 250 6.80 4.07 2.22
CA GLY A 250 5.53 4.53 2.72
C GLY A 250 5.05 5.77 1.99
N LEU A 251 3.79 6.07 2.26
CA LEU A 251 3.09 7.28 1.87
C LEU A 251 2.48 7.88 3.13
N TRP A 252 2.73 9.15 3.39
CA TRP A 252 2.18 9.84 4.54
C TRP A 252 1.32 11.01 4.10
N ALA A 253 0.13 11.15 4.67
CA ALA A 253 -0.70 12.33 4.57
C ALA A 253 -0.76 12.99 5.96
N GLN A 254 -0.38 14.26 6.06
CA GLN A 254 -0.30 15.00 7.33
C GLN A 254 0.48 14.25 8.43
N GLY A 255 1.57 13.57 8.06
CA GLY A 255 2.37 12.77 8.99
C GLY A 255 1.77 11.42 9.41
N GLN A 256 0.55 11.08 8.98
CA GLN A 256 -0.03 9.75 9.17
C GLN A 256 0.30 8.85 7.97
N LYS A 257 0.87 7.67 8.23
CA LYS A 257 1.12 6.67 7.18
C LYS A 257 -0.21 6.14 6.65
N LEU A 258 -0.40 6.18 5.34
CA LEU A 258 -1.55 5.58 4.68
C LEU A 258 -1.32 4.08 4.51
N ASP A 259 -2.35 3.31 4.83
CA ASP A 259 -2.36 1.84 4.72
C ASP A 259 -2.98 1.44 3.38
N MET A 260 -2.18 0.81 2.51
CA MET A 260 -2.61 0.42 1.17
C MET A 260 -3.76 -0.60 1.19
N ASP A 261 -3.88 -1.37 2.26
CA ASP A 261 -4.98 -2.32 2.43
C ASP A 261 -6.31 -1.64 2.77
N ARG A 262 -6.28 -0.35 3.11
CA ARG A 262 -7.46 0.50 3.33
C ARG A 262 -7.80 1.41 2.15
N ALA A 263 -7.11 1.25 1.02
CA ALA A 263 -7.46 1.97 -0.19
C ALA A 263 -8.92 1.72 -0.58
N LEU A 264 -9.60 2.74 -1.10
CA LEU A 264 -10.97 2.66 -1.61
C LEU A 264 -11.06 1.64 -2.76
N SER A 265 -10.04 1.65 -3.62
CA SER A 265 -9.90 0.73 -4.76
C SER A 265 -8.41 0.53 -5.06
N ARG A 266 -8.02 -0.66 -5.49
CA ARG A 266 -6.65 -0.96 -5.92
C ARG A 266 -6.57 -2.11 -6.92
N SER A 267 -5.57 -2.08 -7.79
CA SER A 267 -5.23 -3.19 -8.66
C SER A 267 -4.78 -4.41 -7.84
N GLN A 268 -5.15 -5.61 -8.28
CA GLN A 268 -4.87 -6.87 -7.55
C GLN A 268 -3.38 -7.23 -7.48
N ASN A 269 -2.57 -6.70 -8.39
CA ASN A 269 -1.14 -6.98 -8.51
C ASN A 269 -0.25 -6.01 -7.72
N ILE A 270 -0.81 -5.02 -7.01
CA ILE A 270 -0.04 -4.19 -6.06
C ILE A 270 0.35 -5.03 -4.85
N TRP A 271 1.62 -5.00 -4.47
CA TRP A 271 2.11 -5.66 -3.25
C TRP A 271 2.06 -4.64 -2.13
N THR A 272 1.18 -4.87 -1.14
CA THR A 272 0.82 -3.81 -0.19
C THR A 272 1.86 -3.61 0.91
N HIS A 273 2.66 -4.63 1.22
CA HIS A 273 3.60 -4.65 2.34
C HIS A 273 4.98 -5.23 1.99
N SER A 274 5.24 -5.50 0.72
CA SER A 274 6.52 -5.96 0.21
C SER A 274 6.93 -5.25 -1.08
N CYS A 275 8.24 -5.16 -1.29
CA CYS A 275 8.85 -4.72 -2.53
C CYS A 275 9.90 -5.73 -3.02
N PRO A 276 10.11 -5.83 -4.33
CA PRO A 276 11.22 -6.60 -4.88
C PRO A 276 12.54 -5.89 -4.55
N GLN A 277 13.63 -6.65 -4.37
CA GLN A 277 14.95 -6.07 -4.06
C GLN A 277 15.45 -5.12 -5.14
N SER A 278 15.17 -5.43 -6.39
CA SER A 278 15.45 -4.59 -7.55
C SER A 278 14.22 -4.53 -8.44
N LEU A 279 14.06 -3.41 -9.15
CA LEU A 279 13.17 -3.33 -10.30
C LEU A 279 13.83 -4.12 -11.42
N GLY A 280 13.64 -5.44 -11.42
CA GLY A 280 14.18 -6.30 -12.47
C GLY A 280 13.72 -5.79 -13.84
N ASN A 281 14.63 -5.79 -14.82
CA ASN A 281 14.21 -5.93 -16.21
C ASN A 281 13.52 -7.31 -16.27
N ASP A 282 12.26 -7.36 -16.70
CA ASP A 282 11.62 -8.62 -17.03
C ASP A 282 12.46 -9.33 -18.09
N THR A 283 13.29 -10.27 -17.65
CA THR A 283 13.74 -11.41 -18.42
C THR A 283 13.70 -12.61 -17.49
N ASP A 284 12.59 -13.34 -17.62
CA ASP A 284 12.50 -14.79 -17.51
C ASP A 284 12.91 -15.45 -16.18
N GLY A 285 11.94 -16.08 -15.52
CA GLY A 285 12.14 -16.77 -14.26
C GLY A 285 10.91 -17.54 -13.82
N THR A 286 10.36 -18.38 -14.71
CA THR A 286 9.55 -19.53 -14.29
C THR A 286 10.35 -20.40 -13.33
N HIS A 287 9.89 -20.50 -12.08
CA HIS A 287 10.17 -21.63 -11.19
C HIS A 287 8.94 -21.93 -10.33
#